data_AF-A0AAV7BP55-F1
#
_entry.id   AF-A0AAV7BP55-F1
#
_cell.length_a   1.000
_cell.length_b   1.000
_cell.length_c   1.000
_cell.angle_alpha   90.00
_cell.angle_beta   90.00
_cell.angle_gamma   90.00
#
_symmetry.space_group_name_H-M   'P 1'
#
loop_
_entity.id
_entity.type
_entity.pdbx_description
1 polymer ?
#
loop_
_entity_poly.entity_id
_entity_poly.type
_entity_poly.pdbx_seq_one_letter_code
_entity_poly.pdbx_strand_id
1 'polypeptide(L)'
;MDLLSSTSAENISLPLILTDEVSSSKMLGNAPLKLLQAVSQENITANFHHFGITPKAFLGNKKLSTFYRILSTNHDQNGVEFVSTIEARDYPIYAVQWHPEVNRFQWRSDLAFPHSANAIWISQYLANFFVNEARKNPNHFSNPKEEESSLIYNWPVTYTANISSYEQAYFFD
;
A
#
# COMPACT_ATOMS: atom_id res chain seq x y z
N MET A 1 -14.14 -19.18 11.47
CA MET A 1 -13.06 -19.58 10.56
C MET A 1 -12.04 -18.46 10.62
N ASP A 2 -10.78 -18.79 10.87
CA ASP A 2 -9.72 -17.78 10.82
C ASP A 2 -9.59 -17.27 9.39
N LEU A 3 -9.58 -15.95 9.23
CA LEU A 3 -9.51 -15.28 7.94
C LEU A 3 -8.05 -15.13 7.49
N LEU A 4 -7.14 -15.02 8.45
CA LEU A 4 -5.72 -14.83 8.19
C LEU A 4 -5.03 -16.17 7.95
N SER A 5 -4.08 -16.15 7.04
CA SER A 5 -3.17 -17.27 6.75
C SER A 5 -1.75 -16.78 6.97
N SER A 6 -0.89 -17.66 7.50
CA SER A 6 0.54 -17.38 7.59
C SER A 6 1.12 -17.19 6.19
N THR A 7 1.97 -16.17 6.01
CA THR A 7 2.67 -15.86 4.76
C THR A 7 4.13 -15.56 5.04
N SER A 8 5.03 -16.17 4.28
CA SER A 8 6.48 -15.90 4.31
C SER A 8 6.82 -14.74 3.36
N ALA A 9 6.34 -13.55 3.70
CA ALA A 9 6.49 -12.33 2.91
C ALA A 9 7.18 -11.20 3.70
N GLU A 10 8.05 -11.58 4.64
CA GLU A 10 8.89 -10.64 5.39
C GLU A 10 10.15 -10.31 4.60
N ASN A 11 10.45 -9.02 4.48
CA ASN A 11 11.68 -8.51 3.90
C ASN A 11 11.94 -8.98 2.46
N ILE A 12 10.93 -8.87 1.59
CA ILE A 12 11.04 -9.18 0.15
C ILE A 12 10.39 -8.11 -0.72
N SER A 13 10.91 -7.94 -1.93
CA SER A 13 10.26 -7.14 -2.98
C SER A 13 9.66 -8.05 -4.05
N LEU A 14 8.42 -7.79 -4.45
CA LEU A 14 7.65 -8.61 -5.39
C LEU A 14 7.10 -7.77 -6.56
N PRO A 15 6.78 -8.37 -7.72
CA PRO A 15 5.88 -7.75 -8.69
C PRO A 15 4.43 -7.89 -8.19
N LEU A 16 3.43 -7.36 -8.89
CA LEU A 16 2.02 -7.60 -8.60
C LEU A 16 1.41 -8.51 -9.67
N ILE A 17 0.74 -9.58 -9.24
CA ILE A 17 -0.08 -10.39 -10.14
C ILE A 17 -1.43 -9.68 -10.29
N LEU A 18 -1.53 -8.82 -11.31
CA LEU A 18 -2.72 -8.02 -11.57
C LEU A 18 -3.89 -8.91 -12.02
N THR A 19 -5.10 -8.60 -11.53
CA THR A 19 -6.35 -9.25 -11.96
C THR A 19 -7.04 -8.44 -13.06
N ASP A 20 -8.03 -9.04 -13.72
CA ASP A 20 -8.84 -8.34 -14.73
C ASP A 20 -9.65 -7.16 -14.17
N GLU A 21 -9.90 -7.14 -12.85
CA GLU A 21 -10.61 -6.07 -12.15
C GLU A 21 -9.86 -4.72 -12.22
N VAL A 22 -8.54 -4.72 -12.45
CA VAL A 22 -7.73 -3.51 -12.61
C VAL A 22 -8.30 -2.58 -13.66
N SER A 23 -8.76 -3.12 -14.80
CA SER A 23 -9.29 -2.35 -15.92
C SER A 23 -10.50 -1.46 -15.57
N SER A 24 -11.27 -1.87 -14.56
CA SER A 24 -12.46 -1.17 -14.08
C SER A 24 -12.26 -0.49 -12.72
N SER A 25 -11.03 -0.52 -12.21
CA SER A 25 -10.68 -0.02 -10.89
C SER A 25 -10.42 1.49 -10.89
N LYS A 26 -10.67 2.14 -9.75
CA LYS A 26 -10.33 3.55 -9.56
C LYS A 26 -8.83 3.72 -9.36
N MET A 27 -8.23 2.87 -8.53
CA MET A 27 -6.84 2.99 -8.11
C MET A 27 -5.87 2.79 -9.28
N LEU A 28 -6.01 1.69 -10.02
CA LEU A 28 -5.03 1.28 -11.04
C LEU A 28 -5.56 1.37 -12.48
N GLY A 29 -6.87 1.55 -12.68
CA GLY A 29 -7.48 1.54 -14.02
C GLY A 29 -7.04 2.70 -14.93
N ASN A 30 -6.63 3.82 -14.33
CA ASN A 30 -6.08 4.98 -15.07
C ASN A 30 -4.55 5.05 -15.03
N ALA A 31 -3.87 4.02 -14.49
CA ALA A 31 -2.42 4.01 -14.45
C ALA A 31 -1.85 3.92 -15.88
N PRO A 32 -0.74 4.61 -16.19
CA PRO A 32 -0.08 4.47 -17.48
C PRO A 32 0.25 3.00 -17.76
N LEU A 33 0.04 2.53 -18.99
CA LEU A 33 0.30 1.13 -19.35
C LEU A 33 1.73 0.69 -19.02
N LYS A 34 2.71 1.58 -19.21
CA LYS A 34 4.11 1.31 -18.83
C LYS A 34 4.29 1.08 -17.33
N LEU A 35 3.53 1.78 -16.49
CA LEU A 35 3.56 1.57 -15.03
C LEU A 35 2.91 0.24 -14.66
N LEU A 36 1.79 -0.12 -15.28
CA LEU A 36 1.15 -1.43 -15.10
C LEU A 36 2.05 -2.59 -15.56
N GLN A 37 2.80 -2.40 -16.64
CA GLN A 37 3.82 -3.35 -17.09
C GLN A 37 4.96 -3.47 -16.07
N ALA A 38 5.53 -2.35 -15.62
CA ALA A 38 6.61 -2.36 -14.64
C ALA A 38 6.17 -3.04 -13.33
N VAL A 39 5.00 -2.70 -12.80
CA VAL A 39 4.53 -3.29 -11.54
C VAL A 39 4.21 -4.78 -11.66
N SER A 40 3.86 -5.27 -12.86
CA SER A 40 3.59 -6.71 -13.07
C SER A 40 4.83 -7.54 -13.38
N GLN A 41 5.96 -6.92 -13.71
CA GLN A 41 7.18 -7.61 -14.16
C GLN A 41 8.39 -7.40 -13.25
N GLU A 42 8.43 -6.29 -12.50
CA GLU A 42 9.56 -5.90 -11.67
C GLU A 42 9.25 -6.06 -10.19
N ASN A 43 10.26 -6.46 -9.40
CA ASN A 43 10.16 -6.57 -7.95
C ASN A 43 10.19 -5.18 -7.30
N ILE A 44 9.06 -4.45 -7.36
CA ILE A 44 8.98 -3.04 -6.95
C ILE A 44 7.96 -2.75 -5.85
N THR A 45 7.34 -3.78 -5.25
CA THR A 45 6.46 -3.66 -4.09
C THR A 45 7.09 -4.34 -2.87
N ALA A 46 7.34 -3.55 -1.81
CA ALA A 46 8.02 -4.04 -0.62
C ALA A 46 7.04 -4.73 0.35
N ASN A 47 7.36 -5.94 0.80
CA ASN A 47 6.53 -6.73 1.70
C ASN A 47 7.28 -7.00 3.01
N PHE A 48 6.61 -6.71 4.13
CA PHE A 48 7.09 -6.86 5.51
C PHE A 48 5.93 -7.36 6.39
N HIS A 49 5.40 -8.54 6.05
CA HIS A 49 4.26 -9.11 6.77
C HIS A 49 4.35 -10.64 6.92
N HIS A 50 3.87 -11.13 8.06
CA HIS A 50 3.81 -12.57 8.40
C HIS A 50 2.44 -13.20 8.17
N PHE A 51 1.42 -12.38 7.85
CA PHE A 51 0.07 -12.83 7.62
C PHE A 51 -0.50 -12.17 6.37
N GLY A 52 -1.43 -12.86 5.72
CA GLY A 52 -2.21 -12.34 4.60
C GLY A 52 -3.56 -13.04 4.51
N ILE A 53 -4.37 -12.63 3.54
CA ILE A 53 -5.66 -13.28 3.24
C ILE A 53 -5.51 -13.99 1.90
N THR A 54 -5.73 -15.31 1.89
CA THR A 54 -5.75 -16.07 0.63
C THR A 54 -6.96 -15.66 -0.22
N PRO A 55 -6.88 -15.67 -1.56
CA PRO A 55 -8.04 -15.38 -2.41
C PRO A 55 -9.24 -16.27 -2.09
N LYS A 56 -9.01 -17.55 -1.74
CA LYS A 56 -10.06 -18.48 -1.30
C LYS A 56 -10.77 -17.99 -0.04
N ALA A 57 -10.03 -17.56 0.99
CA ALA A 57 -10.61 -17.05 2.23
C ALA A 57 -11.36 -15.73 2.01
N PHE A 58 -10.79 -14.83 1.19
CA PHE A 58 -11.42 -13.57 0.79
C PHE A 58 -12.75 -13.80 0.07
N LEU A 59 -12.76 -14.63 -0.98
CA LEU A 59 -13.95 -14.92 -1.79
C LEU A 59 -15.01 -15.69 -0.99
N GLY A 60 -14.58 -16.59 -0.11
CA GLY A 60 -15.47 -17.33 0.80
C GLY A 60 -16.15 -16.45 1.85
N ASN A 61 -15.60 -15.27 2.15
CA ASN A 61 -16.21 -14.30 3.05
C ASN A 61 -17.10 -13.32 2.29
N LYS A 62 -18.43 -13.53 2.36
CA LYS A 62 -19.42 -12.68 1.66
C LYS A 62 -19.29 -11.19 1.96
N LYS A 63 -18.88 -10.79 3.17
CA LYS A 63 -18.73 -9.37 3.51
C LYS A 63 -17.57 -8.76 2.72
N LEU A 64 -16.44 -9.46 2.64
CA LEU A 64 -15.28 -9.01 1.88
C LEU A 64 -15.54 -9.03 0.38
N SER A 65 -15.98 -10.17 -0.16
CA SER A 65 -16.12 -10.35 -1.61
C SER A 65 -17.20 -9.48 -2.24
N THR A 66 -18.22 -9.10 -1.46
CA THR A 66 -19.25 -8.13 -1.90
C THR A 66 -18.73 -6.70 -1.80
N PHE A 67 -18.00 -6.34 -0.74
CA PHE A 67 -17.59 -4.96 -0.49
C PHE A 67 -16.37 -4.53 -1.31
N TYR A 68 -15.42 -5.44 -1.51
CA TYR A 68 -14.13 -5.19 -2.14
C TYR A 68 -13.96 -6.00 -3.44
N ARG A 69 -13.16 -5.46 -4.35
CA ARG A 69 -12.59 -6.19 -5.49
C ARG A 69 -11.09 -6.40 -5.28
N ILE A 70 -10.58 -7.53 -5.72
CA ILE A 70 -9.15 -7.84 -5.69
C ILE A 70 -8.51 -7.27 -6.95
N LEU A 71 -7.57 -6.34 -6.81
CA LEU A 71 -6.82 -5.76 -7.92
C LEU A 71 -5.52 -6.52 -8.19
N SER A 72 -4.91 -7.09 -7.15
CA SER A 72 -3.74 -7.94 -7.32
C SER A 72 -3.62 -9.00 -6.24
N THR A 73 -2.93 -10.07 -6.59
CA THR A 73 -2.43 -11.08 -5.67
C THR A 73 -0.90 -11.16 -5.75
N ASN A 74 -0.33 -11.93 -4.83
CA ASN A 74 1.08 -12.26 -4.77
C ASN A 74 1.28 -13.68 -4.27
N HIS A 75 2.44 -14.27 -4.58
CA HIS A 75 2.89 -15.49 -3.92
C HIS A 75 4.01 -15.13 -2.95
N ASP A 76 3.96 -15.69 -1.75
CA ASP A 76 5.03 -15.58 -0.76
C ASP A 76 6.24 -16.47 -1.14
N GLN A 77 7.30 -16.48 -0.32
CA GLN A 77 8.49 -17.30 -0.59
C GLN A 77 8.24 -18.82 -0.65
N ASN A 78 7.13 -19.28 -0.07
CA ASN A 78 6.72 -20.69 -0.06
C ASN A 78 5.66 -21.01 -1.13
N GLY A 79 5.30 -20.05 -1.98
CA GLY A 79 4.28 -20.21 -3.01
C GLY A 79 2.85 -20.12 -2.49
N VAL A 80 2.61 -19.59 -1.29
CA VAL A 80 1.26 -19.31 -0.79
C VAL A 80 0.73 -18.04 -1.45
N GLU A 81 -0.41 -18.15 -2.14
CA GLU A 81 -1.07 -16.98 -2.75
C GLU A 81 -1.83 -16.14 -1.71
N PHE A 82 -1.63 -14.82 -1.74
CA PHE A 82 -2.33 -13.86 -0.90
C PHE A 82 -2.81 -12.64 -1.70
N VAL A 83 -3.90 -12.02 -1.23
CA VAL A 83 -4.43 -10.76 -1.76
C VAL A 83 -3.50 -9.61 -1.38
N SER A 84 -3.03 -8.84 -2.36
CA SER A 84 -2.03 -7.79 -2.14
C SER A 84 -2.52 -6.37 -2.40
N THR A 85 -3.55 -6.19 -3.24
CA THR A 85 -4.18 -4.88 -3.45
C THR A 85 -5.68 -5.05 -3.62
N ILE A 86 -6.47 -4.23 -2.91
CA ILE A 86 -7.93 -4.19 -3.01
C ILE A 86 -8.44 -2.75 -3.05
N GLU A 87 -9.64 -2.59 -3.60
CA GLU A 87 -10.43 -1.37 -3.43
C GLU A 87 -11.90 -1.73 -3.21
N ALA A 88 -12.62 -0.89 -2.47
CA ALA A 88 -14.05 -1.05 -2.28
C ALA A 88 -14.79 -0.76 -3.59
N ARG A 89 -15.86 -1.52 -3.85
CA ARG A 89 -16.62 -1.38 -5.10
C ARG A 89 -17.30 -0.01 -5.19
N ASP A 90 -17.98 0.35 -4.10
CA ASP A 90 -18.86 1.54 -4.07
C ASP A 90 -18.31 2.69 -3.21
N TYR A 91 -17.31 2.43 -2.35
CA TYR A 91 -16.75 3.40 -1.41
C TYR A 91 -15.31 3.77 -1.77
N PRO A 92 -14.82 4.99 -1.43
CA PRO A 92 -13.43 5.38 -1.62
C PRO A 92 -12.53 4.80 -0.52
N ILE A 93 -12.52 3.46 -0.40
CA ILE A 93 -11.69 2.73 0.56
C ILE A 93 -10.72 1.84 -0.22
N TYR A 94 -9.46 1.93 0.14
CA TYR A 94 -8.33 1.39 -0.61
C TYR A 94 -7.37 0.71 0.35
N ALA A 95 -6.81 -0.43 -0.04
CA ALA A 95 -5.80 -1.08 0.77
C ALA A 95 -4.77 -1.80 -0.09
N VAL A 96 -3.53 -1.73 0.39
CA VAL A 96 -2.38 -2.49 -0.10
C VAL A 96 -1.80 -3.26 1.07
N GLN A 97 -1.39 -4.50 0.82
CA GLN A 97 -0.69 -5.33 1.80
C GLN A 97 0.81 -5.00 1.87
N TRP A 98 1.34 -4.45 0.78
CA TRP A 98 2.70 -4.01 0.60
C TRP A 98 2.86 -2.52 0.93
N HIS A 99 4.10 -2.05 1.02
CA HIS A 99 4.46 -0.72 1.50
C HIS A 99 4.96 0.17 0.34
N PRO A 100 4.11 1.01 -0.28
CA PRO A 100 4.54 1.92 -1.34
C PRO A 100 5.44 3.05 -0.83
N GLU A 101 5.29 3.47 0.42
CA GLU A 101 6.00 4.60 1.03
C GLU A 101 7.50 4.34 1.18
N VAL A 102 7.88 3.09 1.48
CA VAL A 102 9.28 2.77 1.79
C VAL A 102 10.19 2.88 0.57
N ASN A 103 9.65 2.72 -0.64
CA ASN A 103 10.37 2.86 -1.92
C ASN A 103 11.12 4.20 -2.05
N ARG A 104 10.65 5.24 -1.37
CA ARG A 104 11.16 6.62 -1.50
C ARG A 104 11.88 7.14 -0.27
N PHE A 105 11.56 6.59 0.90
CA PHE A 105 11.84 7.26 2.17
C PHE A 105 12.63 6.43 3.18
N GLN A 106 12.77 5.11 2.99
CA GLN A 106 13.54 4.25 3.89
C GLN A 106 14.81 3.75 3.21
N TRP A 107 15.94 3.68 3.90
CA TRP A 107 17.25 3.43 3.27
C TRP A 107 18.09 2.38 4.00
N ARG A 108 17.52 1.67 4.96
CA ARG A 108 18.21 0.58 5.67
C ARG A 108 18.64 -0.50 4.68
N SER A 109 19.95 -0.69 4.52
CA SER A 109 20.53 -1.47 3.42
C SER A 109 20.33 -2.99 3.53
N ASP A 110 19.99 -3.50 4.71
CA ASP A 110 19.68 -4.91 4.95
C ASP A 110 18.20 -5.24 4.74
N LEU A 111 17.37 -4.23 4.43
CA LEU A 111 15.97 -4.41 4.07
C LEU A 111 15.77 -4.30 2.56
N ALA A 112 14.83 -5.10 2.04
CA ALA A 112 14.52 -5.25 0.64
C ALA A 112 13.62 -4.11 0.14
N PHE A 113 14.03 -2.86 0.36
CA PHE A 113 13.35 -1.67 -0.16
C PHE A 113 13.70 -1.46 -1.64
N PRO A 114 12.72 -1.40 -2.55
CA PRO A 114 13.00 -1.19 -3.96
C PRO A 114 13.10 0.32 -4.27
N HIS A 115 14.26 0.75 -4.77
CA HIS A 115 14.56 2.16 -5.10
C HIS A 115 14.71 2.43 -6.60
N SER A 116 14.25 1.50 -7.47
CA SER A 116 14.27 1.73 -8.91
C SER A 116 13.37 2.91 -9.29
N ALA A 117 13.60 3.51 -10.46
CA ALA A 117 12.75 4.60 -10.96
C ALA A 117 11.26 4.19 -11.02
N ASN A 118 10.97 2.94 -11.39
CA ASN A 118 9.61 2.41 -11.43
C ASN A 118 9.03 2.18 -10.02
N ALA A 119 9.85 1.76 -9.06
CA ALA A 119 9.44 1.64 -7.65
C ALA A 119 9.05 3.00 -7.06
N ILE A 120 9.82 4.04 -7.36
CA ILE A 120 9.49 5.42 -6.99
C ILE A 120 8.23 5.88 -7.72
N TRP A 121 8.07 5.51 -9.00
CA TRP A 121 6.92 5.92 -9.82
C TRP A 121 5.60 5.36 -9.29
N ILE A 122 5.52 4.06 -8.94
CA ILE A 122 4.29 3.48 -8.39
C ILE A 122 3.93 4.12 -7.04
N SER A 123 4.93 4.37 -6.19
CA SER A 123 4.74 5.07 -4.90
C SER A 123 4.13 6.47 -5.09
N GLN A 124 4.71 7.27 -5.99
CA GLN A 124 4.19 8.61 -6.29
C GLN A 124 2.82 8.57 -6.96
N TYR A 125 2.57 7.60 -7.84
CA TYR A 125 1.28 7.41 -8.49
C TYR A 125 0.16 7.14 -7.47
N LEU A 126 0.38 6.22 -6.53
CA LEU A 126 -0.60 5.90 -5.48
C LEU A 126 -0.84 7.09 -4.55
N ALA A 127 0.21 7.83 -4.18
CA ALA A 127 0.06 9.05 -3.39
C ALA A 127 -0.78 10.11 -4.12
N ASN A 128 -0.52 10.33 -5.41
CA ASN A 128 -1.31 11.26 -6.23
C ASN A 128 -2.77 10.82 -6.34
N PHE A 129 -3.01 9.53 -6.56
CA PHE A 129 -4.35 8.95 -6.59
C PHE A 129 -5.09 9.19 -5.27
N PHE A 130 -4.50 8.84 -4.13
CA PHE A 130 -5.13 8.97 -2.83
C PHE A 130 -5.43 10.43 -2.46
N VAL A 131 -4.48 11.34 -2.72
CA VAL A 131 -4.71 12.79 -2.51
C VAL A 131 -5.80 13.33 -3.45
N ASN A 132 -5.92 12.80 -4.68
CA ASN A 132 -7.04 13.16 -5.56
C ASN A 132 -8.40 12.66 -5.04
N GLU A 133 -8.47 11.52 -4.37
CA GLU A 133 -9.70 11.10 -3.68
C GLU A 133 -10.03 12.03 -2.52
N ALA A 134 -9.03 12.44 -1.72
CA ALA A 134 -9.24 13.38 -0.62
C ALA A 134 -9.79 14.75 -1.08
N ARG A 135 -9.35 15.25 -2.24
CA ARG A 135 -9.85 16.51 -2.84
C ARG A 135 -11.35 16.51 -3.17
N LYS A 136 -11.98 15.34 -3.26
CA LYS A 136 -13.42 15.23 -3.54
C LYS A 136 -14.29 15.55 -2.32
N ASN A 137 -13.67 15.70 -1.15
CA ASN A 137 -14.34 16.05 0.09
C ASN A 137 -14.13 17.54 0.42
N PRO A 138 -15.20 18.33 0.69
CA PRO A 138 -15.09 19.75 1.04
C PRO A 138 -14.74 20.02 2.52
N ASN A 139 -14.40 18.99 3.29
CA ASN A 139 -14.01 19.12 4.69
C ASN A 139 -12.84 20.10 4.84
N HIS A 140 -12.96 20.96 5.84
CA HIS A 140 -11.96 21.94 6.24
C HIS A 140 -12.12 22.22 7.73
N PHE A 141 -11.07 22.72 8.37
CA PHE A 141 -11.17 23.24 9.74
C PHE A 141 -12.02 24.51 9.74
N SER A 142 -12.88 24.65 10.75
CA SER A 142 -13.68 25.87 10.91
C SER A 142 -12.86 27.07 11.40
N ASN A 143 -11.73 26.81 12.06
CA ASN A 143 -10.83 27.80 12.64
C ASN A 143 -9.40 27.60 12.10
N PRO A 144 -8.82 28.60 11.41
CA PRO A 144 -7.45 28.53 10.90
C PRO A 144 -6.38 28.26 11.96
N LYS A 145 -6.58 28.72 13.21
CA LYS A 145 -5.62 28.44 14.30
C LYS A 145 -5.66 26.97 14.74
N GLU A 146 -6.83 26.37 14.69
CA GLU A 146 -7.00 24.95 15.01
C GLU A 146 -6.32 24.09 13.94
N GLU A 147 -6.51 24.43 12.66
CA GLU A 147 -5.79 23.83 11.55
C GLU A 147 -4.28 23.93 11.76
N GLU A 148 -3.76 25.15 11.94
CA GLU A 148 -2.34 25.42 12.11
C GLU A 148 -1.74 24.55 13.22
N SER A 149 -2.40 24.46 14.39
CA SER A 149 -1.94 23.65 15.53
C SER A 149 -2.06 22.13 15.32
N SER A 150 -2.91 21.68 14.39
CA SER A 150 -3.18 20.26 14.13
C SER A 150 -2.24 19.66 13.07
N LEU A 151 -1.55 20.49 12.29
CA LEU A 151 -0.64 20.03 11.23
C LEU A 151 0.58 19.31 11.80
N ILE A 152 1.11 18.36 11.03
CA ILE A 152 2.32 17.59 11.37
C ILE A 152 3.57 18.48 11.58
N TYR A 153 3.55 19.71 11.05
CA TYR A 153 4.63 20.68 11.18
C TYR A 153 4.90 21.14 12.63
N ASN A 154 3.97 20.93 13.55
CA ASN A 154 4.15 21.25 14.98
C ASN A 154 4.88 20.16 15.76
N TRP A 155 5.16 19.01 15.13
CA TRP A 155 5.73 17.86 15.80
C TRP A 155 7.19 17.67 15.39
N PRO A 156 8.13 17.55 16.34
CA PRO A 156 9.51 17.24 16.00
C PRO A 156 9.63 15.78 15.56
N VAL A 157 10.40 15.57 14.49
CA VAL A 157 10.75 14.23 14.03
C VAL A 157 12.03 13.76 14.72
N THR A 158 12.08 12.50 15.14
CA THR A 158 13.24 11.89 15.78
C THR A 158 13.93 10.93 14.81
N TYR A 159 15.26 10.99 14.71
CA TYR A 159 16.05 10.01 13.98
C TYR A 159 16.06 8.66 14.72
N THR A 160 15.70 7.59 14.02
CA THR A 160 15.50 6.26 14.61
C THR A 160 16.17 5.11 13.86
N ALA A 161 16.95 5.40 12.83
CA ALA A 161 17.54 4.35 11.98
C ALA A 161 18.49 3.41 12.74
N ASN A 162 19.08 3.86 13.86
CA ASN A 162 19.97 3.07 14.69
C ASN A 162 19.24 2.10 15.65
N ILE A 163 17.92 2.24 15.80
CA ILE A 163 17.11 1.46 16.75
C ILE A 163 15.82 0.89 16.14
N SER A 164 15.56 1.16 14.86
CA SER A 164 14.33 0.75 14.18
C SER A 164 14.56 0.50 12.68
N SER A 165 13.52 0.02 12.00
CA SER A 165 13.52 -0.12 10.53
C SER A 165 13.22 1.18 9.78
N TYR A 166 12.92 2.27 10.49
CA TYR A 166 12.58 3.56 9.91
C TYR A 166 13.68 4.59 10.16
N GLU A 167 13.99 5.41 9.15
CA GLU A 167 14.96 6.50 9.27
C GLU A 167 14.57 7.49 10.37
N GLN A 168 13.28 7.78 10.42
CA GLN A 168 12.69 8.82 11.24
C GLN A 168 11.29 8.42 11.72
N ALA A 169 10.94 8.84 12.93
CA ALA A 169 9.62 8.62 13.52
C ALA A 169 9.13 9.84 14.32
N TYR A 170 7.81 10.03 14.36
CA TYR A 170 7.14 10.97 15.24
C TYR A 170 6.63 10.23 16.49
N PHE A 171 6.84 10.82 17.66
CA PHE A 171 6.34 10.30 18.94
C PHE A 171 5.33 11.30 19.52
N PHE A 172 4.22 10.80 20.05
CA PHE A 172 3.12 11.58 20.61
C PHE A 172 2.83 11.07 22.03
N ASP A 173 2.61 11.98 22.98
CA ASP A 173 2.27 11.69 24.39
C ASP A 173 0.78 11.40 24.60
#